data_AF-A0A8J7F9Q7-F1
#
_entry.id   AF-A0A8J7F9Q7-F1
#
_cell.length_a   1.000
_cell.length_b   1.000
_cell.length_c   1.000
_cell.angle_alpha   90.00
_cell.angle_beta   90.00
_cell.angle_gamma   90.00
#
_symmetry.space_group_name_H-M   'P 1'
#
loop_
_entity.id
_entity.type
_entity.pdbx_description
1 polymer ?
#
loop_
_entity_poly.entity_id
_entity_poly.type
_entity_poly.pdbx_seq_one_letter_code
_entity_poly.pdbx_strand_id
1 'polypeptide(L)'
;MATVSEQIQEIYIGLLGRAADKSGLDYWADEINTGKLTIEQLRANIVNEQPEYAAGLGQLTRAQLVNSLYENLFERAAEAEGLDYWVNGGGSTVNADQLVLALSAGAAAADRLTLDNKTDAAEYYTANVTTYTADSATAAVSSVDGTQASVDASKAATNDNSQTSGQTFTLTVSSGEKLKIDSKSVVNGASSSFDRLFKNTVTPALLGV
;
A
#
# COMPACT_ATOMS: atom_id res chain seq x y z
N MET A 1 -7.80 -11.39 -20.38
CA MET A 1 -7.29 -12.32 -19.34
C MET A 1 -6.21 -11.57 -18.60
N ALA A 2 -6.13 -11.73 -17.27
CA ALA A 2 -5.06 -11.13 -16.50
C ALA A 2 -3.69 -11.63 -17.00
N THR A 3 -2.72 -10.73 -17.10
CA THR A 3 -1.32 -11.03 -17.37
C THR A 3 -0.69 -11.74 -16.18
N VAL A 4 0.48 -12.35 -16.39
CA VAL A 4 1.24 -12.98 -15.30
C VAL A 4 1.61 -11.95 -14.21
N SER A 5 1.95 -10.71 -14.60
CA SER A 5 2.25 -9.64 -13.65
C SER A 5 1.04 -9.27 -12.79
N GLU A 6 -0.14 -9.10 -13.39
CA GLU A 6 -1.38 -8.83 -12.67
C GLU A 6 -1.70 -9.98 -11.69
N GLN A 7 -1.52 -11.23 -12.10
CA GLN A 7 -1.72 -12.39 -11.21
C GLN A 7 -0.75 -12.41 -10.04
N ILE A 8 0.52 -12.05 -10.26
CA ILE A 8 1.51 -11.94 -9.18
C ILE A 8 1.09 -10.83 -8.20
N GLN A 9 0.66 -9.67 -8.71
CA GLN A 9 0.20 -8.58 -7.86
C GLN A 9 -1.02 -8.97 -7.02
N GLU A 10 -2.03 -9.61 -7.60
CA GLU A 10 -3.19 -10.10 -6.85
C GLU A 10 -2.78 -11.03 -5.69
N ILE A 11 -1.79 -11.89 -5.93
CA ILE A 11 -1.26 -12.80 -4.91
C ILE A 11 -0.55 -12.05 -3.79
N TYR A 12 0.29 -11.06 -4.14
CA TYR A 12 0.96 -10.20 -3.16
C TYR A 12 -0.04 -9.37 -2.35
N ILE A 13 -1.05 -8.79 -3.00
CA ILE A 13 -2.14 -8.05 -2.34
C ILE A 13 -2.86 -8.98 -1.36
N GLY A 14 -3.29 -10.16 -1.81
CA GLY A 14 -4.03 -11.09 -0.96
C GLY A 14 -3.22 -11.61 0.24
N LEU A 15 -2.02 -12.15 -0.01
CA LEU A 15 -1.24 -12.86 1.02
C LEU A 15 -0.33 -11.96 1.85
N LEU A 16 0.05 -10.79 1.35
CA LEU A 16 0.95 -9.86 2.04
C LEU A 16 0.34 -8.48 2.27
N GLY A 17 -0.84 -8.17 1.72
CA GLY A 17 -1.49 -6.88 1.89
C GLY A 17 -0.75 -5.71 1.24
N ARG A 18 0.10 -5.97 0.24
CA ARG A 18 0.96 -4.96 -0.39
C ARG A 18 1.23 -5.25 -1.86
N ALA A 19 1.67 -4.24 -2.60
CA ALA A 19 2.23 -4.42 -3.95
C ALA A 19 3.57 -5.20 -3.92
N ALA A 20 3.90 -5.90 -5.00
CA ALA A 20 5.21 -6.52 -5.19
C ALA A 20 6.32 -5.48 -5.42
N ASP A 21 7.55 -5.80 -5.03
CA ASP A 21 8.71 -5.02 -5.43
C ASP A 21 9.07 -5.29 -6.89
N LYS A 22 9.75 -4.34 -7.55
CA LYS A 22 10.05 -4.46 -8.98
C LYS A 22 10.90 -5.69 -9.30
N SER A 23 11.95 -5.94 -8.51
CA SER A 23 12.84 -7.08 -8.70
C SER A 23 12.15 -8.42 -8.50
N GLY A 24 11.33 -8.55 -7.44
CA GLY A 24 10.53 -9.74 -7.19
C GLY A 24 9.51 -9.99 -8.29
N LEU A 25 8.75 -8.96 -8.68
CA LEU A 25 7.76 -9.06 -9.75
C LEU A 25 8.39 -9.54 -11.07
N ASP A 26 9.51 -8.93 -11.47
CA ASP A 26 10.24 -9.31 -12.70
C ASP A 26 10.73 -10.75 -12.64
N TYR A 27 11.34 -11.15 -11.52
CA TYR A 27 11.85 -12.51 -11.33
C TYR A 27 10.73 -13.55 -11.46
N TRP A 28 9.62 -13.36 -10.74
CA TRP A 28 8.51 -14.29 -10.77
C TRP A 28 7.85 -14.33 -12.15
N ALA A 29 7.66 -13.17 -12.79
CA ALA A 29 7.08 -13.09 -14.12
C ALA A 29 7.94 -13.82 -15.15
N ASP A 30 9.26 -13.62 -15.14
CA ASP A 30 10.19 -14.27 -16.07
C ASP A 30 10.22 -15.80 -15.87
N GLU A 31 10.31 -16.28 -14.64
CA GLU A 31 10.36 -17.71 -14.34
C GLU A 31 9.04 -18.42 -14.69
N ILE A 32 7.90 -17.74 -14.53
CA ILE A 32 6.58 -18.26 -14.90
C ILE A 32 6.38 -18.22 -16.42
N ASN A 33 6.74 -17.12 -17.09
CA ASN A 33 6.61 -17.01 -18.54
C ASN A 33 7.53 -17.99 -19.29
N THR A 34 8.68 -18.33 -18.71
CA THR A 34 9.60 -19.34 -19.25
C THR A 34 9.23 -20.77 -18.85
N GLY A 35 8.17 -20.96 -18.04
CA GLY A 35 7.66 -22.26 -17.63
C GLY A 35 8.52 -23.01 -16.62
N LYS A 36 9.49 -22.33 -15.99
CA LYS A 36 10.35 -22.92 -14.93
C LYS A 36 9.63 -23.00 -13.60
N LEU A 37 8.79 -22.00 -13.31
CA LEU A 37 7.95 -21.93 -12.13
C LEU A 37 6.48 -21.79 -12.52
N THR A 38 5.59 -22.10 -11.59
CA THR A 38 4.15 -21.93 -11.74
C THR A 38 3.61 -20.90 -10.75
N ILE A 39 2.43 -20.35 -11.07
CA ILE A 39 1.67 -19.49 -10.16
C ILE A 39 1.35 -20.21 -8.83
N GLU A 40 1.21 -21.53 -8.83
CA GLU A 40 1.07 -22.33 -7.59
C GLU A 40 2.34 -22.30 -6.74
N GLN A 41 3.51 -22.48 -7.35
CA GLN A 41 4.78 -22.45 -6.64
C GLN A 41 5.07 -21.06 -6.05
N LEU A 42 4.67 -19.99 -6.72
CA LEU A 42 4.72 -18.63 -6.17
C LEU A 42 3.88 -18.51 -4.89
N ARG A 43 2.59 -18.89 -4.93
CA ARG A 43 1.71 -18.77 -3.74
C ARG A 43 2.23 -19.63 -2.58
N ALA A 44 2.67 -20.85 -2.88
CA ALA A 44 3.28 -21.73 -1.90
C ALA A 44 4.57 -21.13 -1.32
N ASN A 45 5.42 -20.51 -2.13
CA ASN A 45 6.63 -19.83 -1.65
C ASN A 45 6.27 -18.70 -0.67
N ILE A 46 5.24 -17.89 -0.99
CA ILE A 46 4.83 -16.80 -0.10
C ILE A 46 4.40 -17.31 1.28
N VAL A 47 3.53 -18.33 1.31
CA VAL A 47 3.00 -18.88 2.56
C VAL A 47 4.07 -19.60 3.40
N ASN A 48 5.07 -20.22 2.77
CA ASN A 48 6.06 -21.02 3.48
C ASN A 48 7.35 -20.28 3.82
N GLU A 49 7.78 -19.33 2.99
CA GLU A 49 9.13 -18.73 3.07
C GLU A 49 9.14 -17.26 3.47
N GLN A 50 8.01 -16.53 3.35
CA GLN A 50 8.00 -15.09 3.62
C GLN A 50 7.80 -14.81 5.12
N PRO A 51 8.77 -14.14 5.78
CA PRO A 51 8.68 -13.86 7.22
C PRO A 51 7.46 -13.01 7.60
N GLU A 52 7.05 -12.12 6.70
CA GLU A 52 5.88 -11.26 6.88
C GLU A 52 4.58 -12.05 6.88
N TYR A 53 4.43 -13.03 5.98
CA TYR A 53 3.30 -13.93 6.04
C TYR A 53 3.31 -14.71 7.36
N ALA A 54 4.45 -15.30 7.73
CA ALA A 54 4.60 -16.08 8.94
C ALA A 54 4.28 -15.27 10.21
N ALA A 55 4.63 -13.98 10.26
CA ALA A 55 4.38 -13.08 11.39
C ALA A 55 2.98 -12.42 11.36
N GLY A 56 2.35 -12.33 10.18
CA GLY A 56 1.03 -11.73 9.96
C GLY A 56 -0.05 -12.79 9.79
N LEU A 57 -0.52 -12.98 8.55
CA LEU A 57 -1.63 -13.88 8.22
C LEU A 57 -1.43 -15.32 8.73
N GLY A 58 -0.19 -15.80 8.77
CA GLY A 58 0.17 -17.14 9.24
C GLY A 58 -0.09 -17.39 10.74
N GLN A 59 -0.24 -16.34 11.56
CA GLN A 59 -0.59 -16.46 12.98
C GLN A 59 -2.10 -16.42 13.25
N LEU A 60 -2.90 -16.10 12.24
CA LEU A 60 -4.33 -15.87 12.41
C LEU A 60 -5.09 -17.19 12.53
N THR A 61 -6.17 -17.16 13.32
CA THR A 61 -7.18 -18.23 13.26
C THR A 61 -7.83 -18.26 11.87
N ARG A 62 -8.44 -19.38 11.49
CA ARG A 62 -9.10 -19.50 10.19
C ARG A 62 -10.09 -18.36 9.91
N ALA A 63 -10.95 -18.03 10.86
CA ALA A 63 -11.95 -16.96 10.68
C ALA A 63 -11.30 -15.58 10.49
N GLN A 64 -10.22 -15.30 11.22
CA GLN A 64 -9.45 -14.07 11.07
C GLN A 64 -8.70 -14.02 9.73
N LEU A 65 -8.12 -15.14 9.30
CA LEU A 65 -7.45 -15.27 8.01
C LEU A 65 -8.43 -15.01 6.86
N VAL A 66 -9.60 -15.65 6.87
CA VAL A 66 -10.63 -15.45 5.82
C VAL A 66 -11.01 -13.98 5.75
N ASN A 67 -11.36 -13.35 6.88
CA ASN A 67 -11.70 -11.92 6.89
C ASN A 67 -10.54 -11.04 6.40
N SER A 68 -9.30 -11.33 6.81
CA SER A 68 -8.14 -10.53 6.36
C SER A 68 -7.89 -10.66 4.86
N LEU A 69 -8.10 -11.84 4.27
CA LEU A 69 -8.02 -12.02 2.82
C LEU A 69 -9.13 -11.24 2.07
N TYR A 70 -10.35 -11.22 2.63
CA TYR A 70 -11.45 -10.41 2.09
C TYR A 70 -11.13 -8.91 2.15
N GLU A 71 -10.61 -8.41 3.26
CA GLU A 71 -10.19 -7.00 3.39
C GLU A 71 -9.07 -6.67 2.40
N ASN A 72 -8.03 -7.50 2.36
CA ASN A 72 -6.89 -7.29 1.47
C ASN A 72 -7.29 -7.24 -0.01
N LEU A 73 -8.14 -8.17 -0.45
CA LEU A 73 -8.54 -8.30 -1.85
C LEU A 73 -9.69 -7.35 -2.25
N PHE A 74 -10.63 -7.09 -1.35
CA PHE A 74 -11.94 -6.51 -1.71
C PHE A 74 -12.35 -5.27 -0.89
N GLU A 75 -11.53 -4.80 0.07
CA GLU A 75 -11.86 -3.68 0.99
C GLU A 75 -13.19 -3.88 1.73
N ARG A 76 -13.47 -5.10 2.13
CA ARG A 76 -14.65 -5.43 2.95
C ARG A 76 -14.44 -6.72 3.71
N ALA A 77 -15.22 -6.89 4.77
CA ALA A 77 -15.28 -8.16 5.48
C ALA A 77 -16.02 -9.25 4.67
N ALA A 78 -15.74 -10.51 5.01
CA ALA A 78 -16.51 -11.63 4.51
C ALA A 78 -17.95 -11.56 5.03
N GLU A 79 -18.91 -11.86 4.17
CA GLU A 79 -20.31 -11.99 4.58
C GLU A 79 -20.48 -13.24 5.45
N ALA A 80 -21.48 -13.26 6.33
CA ALA A 80 -21.66 -14.33 7.31
C ALA A 80 -21.73 -15.74 6.67
N GLU A 81 -22.48 -15.88 5.57
CA GLU A 81 -22.61 -17.16 4.85
C GLU A 81 -21.29 -17.59 4.19
N GLY A 82 -20.59 -16.64 3.55
CA GLY A 82 -19.30 -16.90 2.94
C GLY A 82 -18.24 -17.27 3.97
N LEU A 83 -18.19 -16.55 5.09
CA LEU A 83 -17.30 -16.84 6.20
C LEU A 83 -17.56 -18.24 6.77
N ASP A 84 -18.83 -18.60 6.99
CA ASP A 84 -19.18 -19.94 7.48
C ASP A 84 -18.75 -21.05 6.49
N TYR A 85 -18.90 -20.82 5.18
CA TYR A 85 -18.44 -21.75 4.16
C TYR A 85 -16.92 -22.03 4.24
N TRP A 86 -16.12 -20.98 4.46
CA TRP A 86 -14.65 -21.09 4.55
C TRP A 86 -14.14 -21.58 5.91
N VAL A 87 -14.93 -21.42 6.98
CA VAL A 87 -14.57 -21.82 8.34
C VAL A 87 -15.07 -23.22 8.67
N ASN A 88 -16.34 -23.51 8.40
CA ASN A 88 -17.03 -24.74 8.80
C ASN A 88 -17.52 -25.59 7.60
N GLY A 89 -17.69 -24.97 6.43
CA GLY A 89 -18.21 -25.62 5.24
C GLY A 89 -17.17 -26.34 4.39
N GLY A 90 -17.46 -26.46 3.09
CA GLY A 90 -16.61 -27.17 2.12
C GLY A 90 -15.24 -26.51 1.90
N GLY A 91 -15.12 -25.21 2.20
CA GLY A 91 -13.86 -24.48 2.13
C GLY A 91 -12.94 -24.67 3.35
N SER A 92 -13.40 -25.35 4.41
CA SER A 92 -12.69 -25.47 5.69
C SER A 92 -11.34 -26.20 5.63
N THR A 93 -11.04 -26.92 4.55
CA THR A 93 -9.76 -27.61 4.37
C THR A 93 -8.85 -26.98 3.33
N VAL A 94 -9.30 -25.90 2.68
CA VAL A 94 -8.51 -25.18 1.69
C VAL A 94 -7.39 -24.42 2.40
N ASN A 95 -6.16 -24.63 1.93
CA ASN A 95 -4.98 -23.94 2.46
C ASN A 95 -4.98 -22.46 2.05
N ALA A 96 -4.29 -21.60 2.80
CA ALA A 96 -4.30 -20.16 2.57
C ALA A 96 -3.85 -19.75 1.16
N ASP A 97 -2.84 -20.44 0.62
CA ASP A 97 -2.31 -20.22 -0.73
C ASP A 97 -3.35 -20.55 -1.82
N GLN A 98 -4.19 -21.57 -1.60
CA GLN A 98 -5.29 -21.91 -2.50
C GLN A 98 -6.52 -21.03 -2.27
N LEU A 99 -6.74 -20.60 -1.03
CA LEU A 99 -7.85 -19.75 -0.65
C LEU A 99 -7.78 -18.39 -1.34
N VAL A 100 -6.61 -17.74 -1.37
CA VAL A 100 -6.43 -16.46 -2.09
C VAL A 100 -6.78 -16.60 -3.57
N LEU A 101 -6.39 -17.71 -4.22
CA LEU A 101 -6.74 -17.99 -5.61
C LEU A 101 -8.24 -18.23 -5.79
N ALA A 102 -8.86 -19.00 -4.89
CA ALA A 102 -10.29 -19.29 -4.94
C ALA A 102 -11.13 -18.01 -4.76
N LEU A 103 -10.71 -17.12 -3.86
CA LEU A 103 -11.35 -15.83 -3.65
C LEU A 103 -11.19 -14.92 -4.87
N SER A 104 -9.98 -14.78 -5.44
CA SER A 104 -9.78 -13.92 -6.61
C SER A 104 -10.54 -14.40 -7.83
N ALA A 105 -10.58 -15.72 -8.07
CA ALA A 105 -11.30 -16.32 -9.19
C ALA A 105 -12.82 -16.34 -9.00
N GLY A 106 -13.28 -16.42 -7.75
CA GLY A 106 -14.70 -16.45 -7.37
C GLY A 106 -15.31 -15.08 -7.09
N ALA A 107 -14.54 -14.00 -7.26
CA ALA A 107 -14.96 -12.64 -6.95
C ALA A 107 -16.22 -12.23 -7.75
N ALA A 108 -17.21 -11.67 -7.05
CA ALA A 108 -18.35 -11.05 -7.70
C ALA A 108 -17.93 -9.77 -8.45
N ALA A 109 -18.79 -9.22 -9.31
CA ALA A 109 -18.41 -8.08 -10.17
C ALA A 109 -17.86 -6.86 -9.40
N ALA A 110 -18.42 -6.53 -8.24
CA ALA A 110 -17.94 -5.43 -7.40
C ALA A 110 -16.56 -5.74 -6.77
N ASP A 111 -16.40 -6.96 -6.24
CA ASP A 111 -15.14 -7.44 -5.65
C ASP A 111 -14.03 -7.51 -6.69
N ARG A 112 -14.36 -7.99 -7.89
CA ARG A 112 -13.42 -8.06 -9.00
C ARG A 112 -12.97 -6.67 -9.41
N LEU A 113 -13.89 -5.70 -9.47
CA LEU A 113 -13.54 -4.31 -9.76
C LEU A 113 -12.60 -3.73 -8.70
N THR A 114 -12.85 -3.98 -7.40
CA THR A 114 -11.93 -3.55 -6.34
C THR A 114 -10.55 -4.19 -6.49
N LEU A 115 -10.49 -5.49 -6.78
CA LEU A 115 -9.23 -6.19 -6.97
C LEU A 115 -8.47 -5.70 -8.23
N ASP A 116 -9.18 -5.45 -9.33
CA ASP A 116 -8.62 -4.85 -10.56
C ASP A 116 -8.02 -3.48 -10.26
N ASN A 117 -8.74 -2.63 -9.52
CA ASN A 117 -8.28 -1.31 -9.11
C ASN A 117 -7.03 -1.38 -8.21
N LYS A 118 -7.02 -2.30 -7.24
CA LYS A 118 -5.85 -2.54 -6.38
C LYS A 118 -4.65 -3.02 -7.18
N THR A 119 -4.87 -3.90 -8.16
CA THR A 119 -3.81 -4.39 -9.04
C THR A 119 -3.25 -3.26 -9.92
N ASP A 120 -4.09 -2.38 -10.48
CA ASP A 120 -3.64 -1.20 -11.24
C ASP A 120 -2.82 -0.23 -10.36
N ALA A 121 -3.27 0.03 -9.14
CA ALA A 121 -2.52 0.82 -8.18
C ALA A 121 -1.19 0.17 -7.78
N ALA A 122 -1.16 -1.16 -7.59
CA ALA A 122 0.03 -1.92 -7.27
C ALA A 122 1.05 -1.89 -8.41
N GLU A 123 0.63 -2.13 -9.65
CA GLU A 123 1.50 -2.05 -10.82
C GLU A 123 2.08 -0.64 -10.99
N TYR A 124 1.25 0.39 -10.80
CA TYR A 124 1.70 1.77 -10.84
C TYR A 124 2.75 2.06 -9.75
N TYR A 125 2.50 1.61 -8.53
CA TYR A 125 3.45 1.75 -7.42
C TYR A 125 4.78 1.05 -7.74
N THR A 126 4.73 -0.23 -8.12
CA THR A 126 5.92 -1.03 -8.45
C THR A 126 6.73 -0.43 -9.61
N ALA A 127 6.07 0.20 -10.58
CA ALA A 127 6.73 0.81 -11.73
C ALA A 127 7.34 2.20 -11.44
N ASN A 128 6.78 2.96 -10.51
CA ASN A 128 7.10 4.39 -10.35
C ASN A 128 7.80 4.72 -9.03
N VAL A 129 7.81 3.83 -8.03
CA VAL A 129 8.47 4.10 -6.76
C VAL A 129 10.00 4.12 -6.92
N THR A 130 10.66 5.11 -6.33
CA THR A 130 12.14 5.20 -6.32
C THR A 130 12.76 4.39 -5.19
N THR A 131 12.10 4.32 -4.04
CA THR A 131 12.51 3.54 -2.87
C THR A 131 11.34 2.69 -2.39
N TYR A 132 11.43 1.39 -2.63
CA TYR A 132 10.44 0.43 -2.16
C TYR A 132 10.57 0.21 -0.65
N THR A 133 9.44 0.26 0.06
CA THR A 133 9.32 -0.25 1.44
C THR A 133 8.02 -1.02 1.58
N ALA A 134 7.98 -2.00 2.47
CA ALA A 134 6.75 -2.75 2.78
C ALA A 134 5.58 -1.81 3.11
N ASP A 135 5.81 -0.84 3.99
CA ASP A 135 4.79 0.11 4.44
C ASP A 135 4.23 0.96 3.30
N SER A 136 5.08 1.44 2.39
CA SER A 136 4.61 2.25 1.26
C SER A 136 3.92 1.40 0.20
N ALA A 137 4.33 0.14 0.02
CA ALA A 137 3.67 -0.82 -0.85
C ALA A 137 2.30 -1.26 -0.31
N THR A 138 2.14 -1.38 1.01
CA THR A 138 0.85 -1.59 1.68
C THR A 138 -0.05 -0.38 1.48
N ALA A 139 0.46 0.83 1.75
CA ALA A 139 -0.30 2.06 1.61
C ALA A 139 -0.82 2.30 0.17
N ALA A 140 -0.08 1.83 -0.84
CA ALA A 140 -0.50 1.92 -2.24
C ALA A 140 -1.77 1.11 -2.56
N VAL A 141 -2.09 0.07 -1.78
CA VAL A 141 -3.20 -0.85 -2.10
C VAL A 141 -4.29 -0.89 -1.02
N SER A 142 -3.98 -0.54 0.23
CA SER A 142 -4.87 -0.71 1.39
C SER A 142 -5.99 0.34 1.51
N SER A 143 -6.07 1.30 0.58
CA SER A 143 -7.15 2.30 0.54
C SER A 143 -7.85 2.34 -0.83
N VAL A 144 -7.49 1.41 -1.71
CA VAL A 144 -8.02 1.32 -3.06
C VAL A 144 -9.26 0.44 -3.05
N ASP A 145 -10.38 1.04 -3.43
CA ASP A 145 -11.72 0.43 -3.45
C ASP A 145 -12.27 0.33 -4.89
N GLY A 146 -13.57 0.05 -5.02
CA GLY A 146 -14.25 -0.06 -6.32
C GLY A 146 -14.42 1.26 -7.10
N THR A 147 -13.81 2.37 -6.66
CA THR A 147 -13.94 3.69 -7.31
C THR A 147 -12.66 4.13 -8.03
N GLN A 148 -12.80 4.86 -9.14
CA GLN A 148 -11.63 5.46 -9.83
C GLN A 148 -10.91 6.51 -8.95
N ALA A 149 -11.66 7.19 -8.07
CA ALA A 149 -11.09 8.21 -7.20
C ALA A 149 -10.05 7.65 -6.22
N SER A 150 -10.25 6.42 -5.71
CA SER A 150 -9.28 5.78 -4.82
C SER A 150 -8.02 5.33 -5.57
N VAL A 151 -8.16 4.86 -6.81
CA VAL A 151 -7.02 4.57 -7.70
C VAL A 151 -6.21 5.83 -7.98
N ASP A 152 -6.87 6.91 -8.39
CA ASP A 152 -6.20 8.18 -8.69
C ASP A 152 -5.47 8.75 -7.47
N ALA A 153 -6.09 8.64 -6.28
CA ALA A 153 -5.48 9.03 -5.02
C ALA A 153 -4.23 8.19 -4.68
N SER A 154 -4.29 6.86 -4.87
CA SER A 154 -3.14 5.99 -4.66
C SER A 154 -1.97 6.31 -5.61
N LYS A 155 -2.28 6.53 -6.90
CA LYS A 155 -1.27 6.91 -7.89
C LYS A 155 -0.65 8.27 -7.59
N ALA A 156 -1.45 9.24 -7.15
CA ALA A 156 -0.96 10.54 -6.70
C ALA A 156 -0.03 10.41 -5.48
N ALA A 157 -0.41 9.61 -4.47
CA ALA A 157 0.42 9.35 -3.30
C ALA A 157 1.74 8.63 -3.65
N THR A 158 1.72 7.71 -4.62
CA THR A 158 2.93 7.06 -5.15
C THR A 158 3.89 8.09 -5.76
N ASN A 159 3.35 9.04 -6.53
CA ASN A 159 4.14 10.11 -7.12
C ASN A 159 4.73 11.01 -6.03
N ASP A 160 3.95 11.37 -5.00
CA ASP A 160 4.39 12.22 -3.89
C ASP A 160 5.44 11.53 -3.00
N ASN A 161 5.31 10.23 -2.72
CA ASN A 161 6.33 9.45 -2.01
C ASN A 161 7.61 9.25 -2.83
N SER A 162 7.53 9.42 -4.16
CA SER A 162 8.70 9.45 -5.05
C SER A 162 9.33 10.84 -5.12
N GLN A 163 8.68 11.86 -4.55
CA GLN A 163 9.19 13.22 -4.42
C GLN A 163 9.89 13.41 -3.06
N THR A 164 11.18 13.10 -3.01
CA THR A 164 12.13 13.75 -2.10
C THR A 164 12.38 15.22 -2.47
N SER A 165 11.39 15.90 -3.05
CA SER A 165 11.45 17.30 -3.41
C SER A 165 10.62 18.08 -2.39
N GLY A 166 11.28 19.02 -1.69
CA GLY A 166 10.68 19.73 -0.56
C GLY A 166 9.30 20.31 -0.87
N GLN A 167 8.28 19.82 -0.16
CA GLN A 167 6.93 20.36 -0.23
C GLN A 167 6.92 21.77 0.39
N THR A 168 6.36 22.75 -0.32
CA THR A 168 6.12 24.09 0.25
C THR A 168 4.74 24.12 0.87
N PHE A 169 4.66 24.15 2.21
CA PHE A 169 3.41 24.39 2.92
C PHE A 169 3.19 25.90 3.08
N THR A 170 2.10 26.43 2.51
CA THR A 170 1.68 27.80 2.79
C THR A 170 0.86 27.82 4.08
N LEU A 171 1.42 28.39 5.15
CA LEU A 171 0.70 28.66 6.39
C LEU A 171 0.15 30.09 6.32
N THR A 172 -1.17 30.23 6.24
CA THR A 172 -1.85 31.54 6.33
C THR A 172 -2.31 31.76 7.77
N VAL A 173 -1.90 32.89 8.35
CA VAL A 173 -2.43 33.39 9.62
C VAL A 173 -3.16 34.69 9.42
N SER A 174 -4.19 34.93 10.23
CA SER A 174 -4.91 36.20 10.21
C SER A 174 -4.02 37.31 10.80
N SER A 175 -4.31 38.57 10.45
CA SER A 175 -3.61 39.72 11.03
C SER A 175 -3.70 39.69 12.55
N GLY A 176 -2.54 39.59 13.23
CA GLY A 176 -2.44 39.55 14.69
C GLY A 176 -2.25 38.16 15.30
N GLU A 177 -2.33 37.08 14.51
CA GLU A 177 -2.09 35.72 14.99
C GLU A 177 -0.61 35.32 14.87
N LYS A 178 -0.09 34.66 15.91
CA LYS A 178 1.28 34.15 15.95
C LYS A 178 1.27 32.65 15.67
N LEU A 179 2.06 32.21 14.70
CA LEU A 179 2.41 30.80 14.55
C LEU A 179 3.33 30.39 15.71
N LYS A 180 2.91 29.39 16.49
CA LYS A 180 3.74 28.78 17.53
C LYS A 180 4.23 27.43 17.01
N ILE A 181 5.54 27.25 17.00
CA ILE A 181 6.21 25.95 16.83
C ILE A 181 6.63 25.55 18.24
N ASP A 182 6.10 24.44 18.76
CA ASP A 182 6.40 23.99 20.13
C ASP A 182 7.61 23.05 20.18
N SER A 183 8.07 22.71 21.38
CA SER A 183 9.26 21.87 21.59
C SER A 183 9.09 20.42 21.11
N LYS A 184 7.88 20.01 20.71
CA LYS A 184 7.59 18.70 20.10
C LYS A 184 7.53 18.78 18.58
N SER A 185 7.49 19.99 18.03
CA SER A 185 7.46 20.25 16.60
C SER A 185 8.89 20.12 16.04
N VAL A 186 9.12 19.08 15.23
CA VAL A 186 10.42 18.84 14.57
C VAL A 186 10.35 19.36 13.15
N VAL A 187 11.14 20.39 12.81
CA VAL A 187 11.35 20.84 11.43
C VAL A 187 12.78 20.53 11.05
N ASN A 188 12.98 19.50 10.22
CA ASN A 188 14.30 19.12 9.71
C ASN A 188 14.44 19.60 8.26
N GLY A 189 15.41 20.48 8.00
CA GLY A 189 15.73 20.95 6.66
C GLY A 189 17.17 21.46 6.57
N ALA A 190 18.01 20.75 5.80
CA ALA A 190 19.36 21.18 5.49
C ALA A 190 19.36 22.19 4.34
N SER A 191 19.13 23.48 4.62
CA SER A 191 19.73 24.54 3.79
C SER A 191 19.74 25.89 4.52
N SER A 192 20.72 26.70 4.15
CA SER A 192 21.08 28.05 4.61
C SER A 192 19.98 29.12 4.54
N SER A 193 18.75 28.76 4.18
CA SER A 193 17.58 29.66 4.15
C SER A 193 16.88 29.80 5.51
N PHE A 194 17.20 28.94 6.50
CA PHE A 194 16.62 29.00 7.85
C PHE A 194 17.04 30.26 8.65
N ASP A 195 18.17 30.89 8.32
CA ASP A 195 18.79 31.97 9.11
C ASP A 195 18.11 33.36 8.95
N ARG A 196 17.09 33.49 8.07
CA ARG A 196 16.34 34.75 7.88
C ARG A 196 15.06 34.87 8.71
N LEU A 197 14.57 33.78 9.31
CA LEU A 197 13.30 33.79 10.04
C LEU A 197 13.38 34.35 11.47
N PHE A 198 14.59 34.52 12.03
CA PHE A 198 14.77 34.91 13.44
C PHE A 198 15.65 36.13 13.69
N LYS A 199 16.19 36.79 12.65
CA LYS A 199 16.94 38.04 12.84
C LYS A 199 15.99 39.22 12.91
N ASN A 200 15.53 39.50 14.13
CA ASN A 200 14.93 40.77 14.50
C ASN A 200 16.00 41.88 14.31
N THR A 201 16.09 42.48 13.13
CA THR A 201 16.89 43.69 12.94
C THR A 201 16.16 44.84 13.58
N VAL A 202 16.54 45.16 14.82
CA VAL A 202 16.15 46.43 15.44
C VAL A 202 16.95 47.53 14.74
N THR A 203 16.30 48.29 13.87
CA THR A 203 16.86 49.53 13.33
C THR A 203 16.91 50.56 14.47
N PRO A 204 18.08 51.07 14.87
CA PRO A 204 18.12 52.18 15.82
C PRO A 204 17.60 53.43 15.11
N ALA A 205 16.58 54.07 15.68
CA ALA A 205 16.10 55.36 15.23
C ALA A 205 17.23 56.40 15.38
N LEU A 206 17.74 56.91 14.26
CA LEU A 206 18.50 58.16 14.27
C LEU A 206 17.53 59.28 14.66
N LEU A 207 17.65 59.79 15.88
CA LEU A 207 17.15 61.11 16.24
C LEU A 207 18.25 62.11 15.85
N GLY A 208 18.01 62.82 14.74
CA GLY A 208 18.71 64.06 14.42
C GLY A 208 17.67 65.12 14.10
N VAL A 209 17.50 66.11 14.99
CA VAL A 209 17.86 67.54 14.84
C VAL A 209 18.05 68.10 16.25
#